data_AF-A0A5J4KKZ5-F1
#
_entry.id   AF-A0A5J4KKZ5-F1
#
_cell.length_a   1.000
_cell.length_b   1.000
_cell.length_c   1.000
_cell.angle_alpha   90.00
_cell.angle_beta   90.00
_cell.angle_gamma   90.00
#
_symmetry.space_group_name_H-M   'P 1'
#
loop_
_entity.id
_entity.type
_entity.pdbx_description
1 polymer ?
#
loop_
_entity_poly.entity_id
_entity_poly.type
_entity_poly.pdbx_seq_one_letter_code
_entity_poly.pdbx_strand_id
1 'polypeptide(L)'
;MARRFHPRSTPKENLHIFYRSIPWKLMVILPIMIVLAVPTFIYGAHAGSGVLSSVTNMFYTLSNISNAPTPTPLPAFPTVLPRVGSIEHTIGEGDNCDAVLTYKMNMFGASEVFSDTNPTTVQQLSKDVGLDCHSLQPGMKMRLSPQYPLVALGGVLLKIDAATAREVLPTPLIKVQSKEDYAPDCSKGCLLSVRITPEVKVRLMVHTTLALHPGAWIWTQARLARKEISGFSQYPYADPNASLNGMTLQACDFQANDTHDDDSAACSDLDPNTIDVDGGSWLFGVTGSSALDHWNYKFHAPPGTQILVWLQDKGGHLSYHGGDPIYRYDPATRLYVKL
;
A
#
# COMPACT_ATOMS: atom_id res chain seq x y z
N MET A 1 80.40 29.82 -26.09
CA MET A 1 80.13 31.19 -26.58
C MET A 1 79.26 31.06 -27.82
N ALA A 2 78.07 31.66 -28.01
CA ALA A 2 77.24 32.59 -27.27
C ALA A 2 75.77 32.27 -27.62
N ARG A 3 74.86 32.25 -26.64
CA ARG A 3 73.41 32.20 -26.87
C ARG A 3 72.98 33.55 -27.45
N ARG A 4 72.44 33.56 -28.68
CA ARG A 4 71.73 34.73 -29.22
C ARG A 4 70.34 34.78 -28.59
N PHE A 5 70.13 35.74 -27.68
CA PHE A 5 68.80 36.11 -27.20
C PHE A 5 68.08 36.88 -28.30
N HIS A 6 66.88 36.44 -28.69
CA HIS A 6 65.94 37.28 -29.43
C HIS A 6 65.26 38.27 -28.46
N PRO A 7 65.10 39.55 -28.85
CA PRO A 7 64.48 40.54 -27.99
C PRO A 7 63.00 40.21 -27.78
N ARG A 8 62.55 40.30 -26.52
CA ARG A 8 61.13 40.18 -26.14
C ARG A 8 60.33 41.32 -26.78
N SER A 9 59.26 40.96 -27.48
CA SER A 9 58.27 41.90 -28.01
C SER A 9 57.63 42.69 -26.87
N THR A 10 57.37 43.98 -27.12
CA THR A 10 56.79 44.87 -26.12
C THR A 10 55.26 44.81 -26.16
N PRO A 11 54.56 44.97 -25.02
CA PRO A 11 53.09 44.88 -24.96
C PRO A 11 52.34 45.90 -25.84
N LYS A 12 53.00 46.98 -26.28
CA LYS A 12 52.44 47.94 -27.24
C LYS A 12 52.31 47.37 -28.66
N GLU A 13 53.18 46.45 -29.09
CA GLU A 13 53.10 45.83 -30.43
C GLU A 13 51.94 44.85 -30.53
N ASN A 14 51.65 44.08 -29.47
CA ASN A 14 50.54 43.13 -29.46
C ASN A 14 49.17 43.82 -29.52
N LEU A 15 49.02 44.98 -28.88
CA LEU A 15 47.76 45.72 -28.86
C LEU A 15 47.45 46.36 -30.22
N HIS A 16 48.49 46.78 -30.95
CA HIS A 16 48.32 47.34 -32.30
C HIS A 16 47.94 46.28 -33.33
N ILE A 17 48.44 45.04 -33.19
CA ILE A 17 48.05 43.90 -34.03
C ILE A 17 46.58 43.52 -33.78
N PHE A 18 46.15 43.49 -32.51
CA PHE A 18 44.78 43.12 -32.13
C PHE A 18 43.74 44.13 -32.63
N TYR A 19 44.05 45.43 -32.60
CA TYR A 19 43.13 46.46 -33.07
C TYR A 19 43.00 46.49 -34.60
N ARG A 20 44.05 46.08 -35.32
CA ARG A 20 44.06 46.00 -36.80
C ARG A 20 43.39 44.72 -37.33
N SER A 21 43.27 43.69 -36.51
CA SER A 21 42.62 42.42 -36.87
C SER A 21 41.10 42.42 -36.66
N ILE A 22 40.53 43.43 -35.98
CA ILE A 22 39.08 43.56 -35.84
C ILE A 22 38.54 44.21 -37.12
N PRO A 23 37.78 43.49 -37.97
CA PRO A 23 37.23 44.09 -39.17
C PRO A 23 36.26 45.20 -38.75
N TRP A 24 36.43 46.41 -39.31
CA TRP A 24 35.67 47.60 -38.93
C TRP A 24 34.14 47.39 -38.96
N LYS A 25 33.65 46.46 -39.79
CA LYS A 25 32.24 46.05 -39.84
C LYS A 25 31.74 45.49 -38.49
N LEU A 26 32.57 44.77 -37.72
CA LEU A 26 32.21 44.25 -36.40
C LEU A 26 32.04 45.36 -35.36
N MET A 27 32.82 46.44 -35.45
CA MET A 27 32.70 47.62 -34.56
C MET A 27 31.39 48.38 -34.79
N VAL A 28 30.81 48.30 -35.99
CA VAL A 28 29.53 48.97 -36.33
C VAL A 28 28.34 48.05 -36.07
N ILE A 29 28.46 46.75 -36.34
CA ILE A 29 27.36 45.78 -36.17
C ILE A 29 27.04 45.54 -34.70
N LEU A 30 28.05 45.50 -33.82
CA LEU A 30 27.86 45.19 -32.40
C LEU A 30 26.96 46.21 -31.67
N PRO A 31 27.16 47.55 -31.79
CA PRO A 31 26.25 48.50 -31.15
C PRO A 31 24.84 48.46 -31.76
N ILE A 32 24.69 48.21 -33.06
CA ILE A 32 23.38 48.05 -33.71
C ILE A 32 22.65 46.81 -33.15
N MET A 33 23.36 45.69 -32.99
CA MET A 33 22.83 44.46 -32.39
C MET A 33 22.40 44.68 -30.93
N ILE A 34 23.17 45.43 -30.14
CA ILE A 34 22.80 45.73 -28.74
C ILE A 34 21.57 46.64 -28.68
N VAL A 35 21.51 47.67 -29.53
CA VAL A 35 20.37 48.61 -29.60
C VAL A 35 19.10 47.94 -30.14
N LEU A 36 19.20 46.87 -30.94
CA LEU A 36 18.04 46.11 -31.41
C LEU A 36 17.63 44.98 -30.45
N ALA A 37 18.60 44.23 -29.91
CA ALA A 37 18.35 43.05 -29.07
C ALA A 37 17.82 43.40 -27.69
N VAL A 38 18.30 44.48 -27.06
CA VAL A 38 17.87 44.86 -25.71
C VAL A 38 16.41 45.33 -25.69
N PRO A 39 15.96 46.23 -26.59
CA PRO A 39 14.55 46.63 -26.63
C PRO A 39 13.63 45.49 -27.06
N THR A 40 14.04 44.63 -28.01
CA THR A 40 13.22 43.47 -28.40
C THR A 40 13.10 42.44 -27.28
N PHE A 41 14.15 42.21 -26.49
CA PHE A 41 14.08 41.35 -25.31
C PHE A 41 13.20 41.94 -24.20
N ILE A 42 13.34 43.24 -23.92
CA ILE A 42 12.50 43.92 -22.90
C ILE A 42 11.03 43.95 -23.33
N TYR A 43 10.75 44.25 -24.61
CA TYR A 43 9.38 44.26 -25.14
C TYR A 43 8.80 42.84 -25.21
N GLY A 44 9.62 41.83 -25.56
CA GLY A 44 9.23 40.43 -25.53
C GLY A 44 8.95 39.91 -24.12
N ALA A 45 9.74 40.30 -23.13
CA ALA A 45 9.52 39.95 -21.72
C ALA A 45 8.25 40.63 -21.14
N HIS A 46 7.99 41.89 -21.51
CA HIS A 46 6.79 42.61 -21.07
C HIS A 46 5.50 42.20 -21.82
N ALA A 47 5.59 41.84 -23.10
CA ALA A 47 4.44 41.28 -23.83
C ALA A 47 4.19 39.81 -23.43
N GLY A 48 5.25 39.07 -23.11
CA GLY A 48 5.18 37.67 -22.66
C GLY A 48 4.53 37.49 -21.29
N SER A 49 4.58 38.47 -20.39
CA SER A 49 3.96 38.37 -19.06
C SER A 49 2.43 38.32 -19.07
N GLY A 50 1.78 38.68 -20.18
CA GLY A 50 0.32 38.58 -20.35
C GLY A 50 -0.16 37.32 -21.07
N VAL A 51 0.73 36.63 -21.81
CA VAL A 51 0.38 35.47 -22.66
C VAL A 51 0.94 34.15 -22.10
N LEU A 52 2.04 34.20 -21.34
CA LEU A 52 2.68 33.00 -20.80
C LEU A 52 1.81 32.23 -19.81
N SER A 53 0.92 32.89 -19.06
CA SER A 53 0.03 32.20 -18.12
C SER A 53 -0.95 31.24 -18.80
N SER A 54 -1.37 31.54 -20.04
CA SER A 54 -2.32 30.71 -20.79
C SER A 54 -1.62 29.52 -21.46
N VAL A 55 -0.38 29.70 -21.92
CA VAL A 55 0.39 28.66 -22.62
C VAL A 55 1.08 27.72 -21.62
N THR A 56 1.55 28.21 -20.47
CA THR A 56 2.00 27.31 -19.39
C THR A 56 0.85 26.43 -18.92
N ASN A 57 -0.36 26.97 -18.73
CA ASN A 57 -1.51 26.12 -18.38
C ASN A 57 -1.76 25.04 -19.43
N MET A 58 -1.73 25.36 -20.74
CA MET A 58 -1.96 24.36 -21.78
C MET A 58 -0.86 23.29 -21.84
N PHE A 59 0.42 23.65 -21.63
CA PHE A 59 1.50 22.67 -21.53
C PHE A 59 1.43 21.86 -20.24
N TYR A 60 1.03 22.43 -19.10
CA TYR A 60 0.76 21.69 -17.86
C TYR A 60 -0.42 20.72 -18.01
N THR A 61 -1.47 21.08 -18.74
CA THR A 61 -2.59 20.17 -19.03
C THR A 61 -2.20 19.06 -20.01
N LEU A 62 -1.26 19.31 -20.93
CA LEU A 62 -0.80 18.34 -21.93
C LEU A 62 0.38 17.48 -21.45
N SER A 63 1.15 17.92 -20.45
CA SER A 63 2.25 17.15 -19.84
C SER A 63 1.83 16.38 -18.59
N ASN A 64 0.55 16.46 -18.19
CA ASN A 64 -0.01 15.67 -17.09
C ASN A 64 -0.25 14.21 -17.53
N ILE A 65 0.84 13.51 -17.82
CA ILE A 65 0.85 12.04 -17.91
C ILE A 65 0.98 11.54 -16.47
N SER A 66 -0.15 11.52 -15.74
CA SER A 66 -0.44 10.60 -14.62
C SER A 66 -1.48 11.21 -13.67
N ASN A 67 -2.70 11.38 -14.18
CA ASN A 67 -3.88 11.14 -13.35
C ASN A 67 -4.71 10.14 -14.14
N ALA A 68 -4.49 8.84 -13.91
CA ALA A 68 -5.55 7.89 -14.22
C ALA A 68 -6.81 8.43 -13.53
N PRO A 69 -7.92 8.63 -14.25
CA PRO A 69 -9.11 9.23 -13.68
C PRO A 69 -9.55 8.38 -12.49
N THR A 70 -9.58 8.97 -11.29
CA THR A 70 -10.18 8.35 -10.12
C THR A 70 -11.58 7.86 -10.51
N PRO A 71 -11.92 6.58 -10.29
CA PRO A 71 -13.20 6.03 -10.70
C PRO A 71 -14.32 6.91 -10.15
N THR A 72 -15.08 7.54 -11.05
CA THR A 72 -16.21 8.37 -10.68
C THR A 72 -17.47 7.72 -11.24
N PRO A 73 -18.46 7.38 -10.41
CA PRO A 73 -18.50 7.59 -8.96
C PRO A 73 -17.58 6.62 -8.18
N LEU A 74 -17.04 7.11 -7.06
CA LEU A 74 -16.32 6.26 -6.09
C LEU A 74 -17.24 5.14 -5.57
N PRO A 75 -16.68 3.97 -5.18
CA PRO A 75 -17.45 2.93 -4.53
C PRO A 75 -18.18 3.44 -3.28
N ALA A 76 -19.38 2.91 -3.03
CA ALA A 76 -20.09 3.21 -1.80
C ALA A 76 -19.40 2.53 -0.61
N PHE A 77 -19.32 3.22 0.53
CA PHE A 77 -18.84 2.60 1.76
C PHE A 77 -19.69 1.37 2.12
N PRO A 78 -19.06 0.30 2.63
CA PRO A 78 -19.82 -0.84 3.11
C PRO A 78 -20.66 -0.43 4.32
N THR A 79 -21.87 -0.98 4.41
CA THR A 79 -22.80 -0.72 5.53
C THR A 79 -22.42 -1.49 6.80
N VAL A 80 -21.58 -2.51 6.66
CA VAL A 80 -21.04 -3.33 7.75
C VAL A 80 -19.53 -3.49 7.56
N LEU A 81 -18.81 -3.74 8.65
CA LEU A 81 -17.37 -4.01 8.60
C LEU A 81 -17.09 -5.51 8.54
N PRO A 82 -15.91 -5.93 8.02
CA PRO A 82 -15.39 -7.27 8.27
C PRO A 82 -15.35 -7.56 9.77
N ARG A 83 -15.63 -8.82 10.16
CA ARG A 83 -15.73 -9.21 11.56
C ARG A 83 -14.90 -10.45 11.84
N VAL A 84 -14.08 -10.39 12.88
CA VAL A 84 -13.38 -11.58 13.37
C VAL A 84 -14.39 -12.53 13.99
N GLY A 85 -14.31 -13.81 13.65
CA GLY A 85 -15.20 -14.84 14.16
C GLY A 85 -14.64 -16.24 13.92
N SER A 86 -15.40 -17.24 14.39
CA SER A 86 -15.04 -18.64 14.33
C SER A 86 -16.05 -19.45 13.53
N ILE A 87 -15.62 -20.58 12.98
CA ILE A 87 -16.49 -21.63 12.48
C ILE A 87 -16.75 -22.66 13.60
N GLU A 88 -17.89 -23.34 13.57
CA GLU A 88 -18.17 -24.45 14.49
C GLU A 88 -17.87 -25.78 13.80
N HIS A 89 -17.09 -26.62 14.48
CA HIS A 89 -16.79 -28.00 14.09
C HIS A 89 -17.34 -28.95 15.15
N THR A 90 -17.93 -30.06 14.71
CA THR A 90 -18.39 -31.13 15.62
C THR A 90 -17.36 -32.24 15.57
N ILE A 91 -16.80 -32.57 16.73
CA ILE A 91 -15.76 -33.58 16.89
C ILE A 91 -16.30 -34.94 16.43
N GLY A 92 -15.58 -35.57 15.50
CA GLY A 92 -15.80 -36.92 15.02
C GLY A 92 -15.00 -37.97 15.79
N GLU A 93 -15.21 -39.24 15.47
CA GLU A 93 -14.37 -40.32 15.97
C GLU A 93 -12.95 -40.22 15.38
N GLY A 94 -11.93 -40.23 16.24
CA GLY A 94 -10.53 -40.11 15.83
C GLY A 94 -10.02 -38.68 15.61
N ASP A 95 -10.87 -37.67 15.79
CA ASP A 95 -10.44 -36.26 15.75
C ASP A 95 -9.53 -35.95 16.95
N ASN A 96 -8.40 -35.30 16.66
CA ASN A 96 -7.56 -34.62 17.63
C ASN A 96 -7.44 -33.13 17.26
N CYS A 97 -7.00 -32.28 18.19
CA CYS A 97 -6.95 -30.84 17.95
C CYS A 97 -6.05 -30.46 16.76
N ASP A 98 -4.87 -31.06 16.64
CA ASP A 98 -3.90 -30.76 15.58
C ASP A 98 -4.41 -31.19 14.20
N ALA A 99 -5.02 -32.37 14.05
CA ALA A 99 -5.61 -32.79 12.77
C ALA A 99 -6.83 -31.94 12.42
N VAL A 100 -7.68 -31.59 13.39
CA VAL A 100 -8.82 -30.69 13.14
C VAL A 100 -8.32 -29.34 12.63
N LEU A 101 -7.30 -28.75 13.26
CA LEU A 101 -6.71 -27.50 12.77
C LEU A 101 -6.07 -27.68 11.39
N THR A 102 -5.27 -28.73 11.19
CA THR A 102 -4.61 -29.02 9.91
C THR A 102 -5.62 -29.13 8.78
N TYR A 103 -6.65 -29.96 8.93
CA TYR A 103 -7.56 -30.30 7.84
C TYR A 103 -8.81 -29.43 7.73
N LYS A 104 -9.26 -28.78 8.81
CA LYS A 104 -10.43 -27.89 8.78
C LYS A 104 -10.05 -26.42 8.68
N MET A 105 -8.87 -26.05 9.18
CA MET A 105 -8.39 -24.67 9.17
C MET A 105 -7.21 -24.44 8.22
N ASN A 106 -6.77 -25.46 7.47
CA ASN A 106 -5.61 -25.41 6.56
C ASN A 106 -4.34 -24.94 7.28
N MET A 107 -4.07 -25.55 8.43
CA MET A 107 -2.97 -25.17 9.30
C MET A 107 -1.90 -26.25 9.31
N PHE A 108 -1.09 -26.29 8.26
CA PHE A 108 -0.20 -27.42 8.03
C PHE A 108 0.91 -27.53 9.09
N GLY A 109 1.28 -26.41 9.73
CA GLY A 109 2.20 -26.40 10.86
C GLY A 109 1.59 -26.75 12.22
N ALA A 110 0.30 -27.10 12.30
CA ALA A 110 -0.39 -27.25 13.59
C ALA A 110 0.18 -28.35 14.49
N SER A 111 0.64 -29.46 13.91
CA SER A 111 1.21 -30.59 14.67
C SER A 111 2.63 -30.33 15.19
N GLU A 112 3.40 -29.46 14.52
CA GLU A 112 4.71 -29.01 15.02
C GLU A 112 4.56 -28.05 16.21
N VAL A 113 3.48 -27.28 16.18
CA VAL A 113 3.16 -26.24 17.15
C VAL A 113 2.45 -26.80 18.38
N PHE A 114 1.47 -27.68 18.17
CA PHE A 114 0.60 -28.24 19.21
C PHE A 114 0.87 -29.72 19.41
N SER A 115 2.09 -30.01 19.82
CA SER A 115 2.56 -31.35 20.13
C SER A 115 2.64 -31.57 21.64
N ASP A 116 2.61 -32.85 22.04
CA ASP A 116 2.91 -33.25 23.42
C ASP A 116 4.34 -32.87 23.87
N THR A 117 5.24 -32.58 22.92
CA THR A 117 6.58 -32.07 23.21
C THR A 117 6.58 -30.62 23.67
N ASN A 118 5.49 -29.87 23.44
CA ASN A 118 5.27 -28.51 23.92
C ASN A 118 3.93 -28.38 24.67
N PRO A 119 3.82 -28.88 25.90
CA PRO A 119 2.55 -28.93 26.63
C PRO A 119 1.95 -27.54 26.90
N THR A 120 2.76 -26.48 26.88
CA THR A 120 2.27 -25.11 27.09
C THR A 120 1.41 -24.63 25.91
N THR A 121 1.79 -24.93 24.67
CA THR A 121 1.01 -24.54 23.49
C THR A 121 -0.28 -25.35 23.39
N VAL A 122 -0.25 -26.64 23.73
CA VAL A 122 -1.46 -27.48 23.80
C VAL A 122 -2.43 -26.99 24.89
N GLN A 123 -1.92 -26.61 26.06
CA GLN A 123 -2.76 -26.04 27.11
C GLN A 123 -3.38 -24.70 26.69
N GLN A 124 -2.63 -23.87 25.98
CA GLN A 124 -3.14 -22.60 25.47
C GLN A 124 -4.19 -22.82 24.38
N LEU A 125 -3.93 -23.75 23.45
CA LEU A 125 -4.91 -24.15 22.44
C LEU A 125 -6.21 -24.61 23.09
N SER A 126 -6.10 -25.48 24.11
CA SER A 126 -7.26 -26.00 24.83
C SER A 126 -8.11 -24.88 25.45
N LYS A 127 -7.46 -23.84 25.97
CA LYS A 127 -8.15 -22.64 26.48
C LYS A 127 -8.81 -21.82 25.37
N ASP A 128 -8.13 -21.63 24.25
CA ASP A 128 -8.62 -20.79 23.16
C ASP A 128 -9.77 -21.45 22.37
N VAL A 129 -9.72 -22.78 22.15
CA VAL A 129 -10.82 -23.54 21.54
C VAL A 129 -11.93 -23.91 22.53
N GLY A 130 -11.65 -23.76 23.84
CA GLY A 130 -12.59 -24.05 24.91
C GLY A 130 -12.82 -25.54 25.19
N LEU A 131 -11.92 -26.41 24.74
CA LEU A 131 -11.97 -27.87 24.91
C LEU A 131 -10.59 -28.42 25.28
N ASP A 132 -10.53 -29.44 26.13
CA ASP A 132 -9.28 -30.15 26.41
C ASP A 132 -8.90 -31.04 25.21
N CYS A 133 -7.78 -30.69 24.57
CA CYS A 133 -7.29 -31.40 23.39
C CYS A 133 -6.90 -32.87 23.64
N HIS A 134 -6.65 -33.26 24.90
CA HIS A 134 -6.35 -34.66 25.24
C HIS A 134 -7.61 -35.49 25.54
N SER A 135 -8.77 -34.85 25.70
CA SER A 135 -10.01 -35.47 26.18
C SER A 135 -11.18 -35.25 25.21
N LEU A 136 -10.89 -35.07 23.92
CA LEU A 136 -11.93 -34.87 22.90
C LEU A 136 -12.82 -36.11 22.76
N GLN A 137 -14.13 -35.87 22.71
CA GLN A 137 -15.15 -36.91 22.55
C GLN A 137 -16.03 -36.59 21.34
N PRO A 138 -16.46 -37.62 20.58
CA PRO A 138 -17.41 -37.44 19.48
C PRO A 138 -18.66 -36.69 19.93
N GLY A 139 -19.10 -35.72 19.12
CA GLY A 139 -20.27 -34.88 19.38
C GLY A 139 -19.98 -33.60 20.19
N MET A 140 -18.76 -33.43 20.74
CA MET A 140 -18.34 -32.14 21.28
C MET A 140 -18.28 -31.08 20.16
N LYS A 141 -18.55 -29.83 20.52
CA LYS A 141 -18.51 -28.69 19.58
C LYS A 141 -17.29 -27.83 19.85
N MET A 142 -16.44 -27.68 18.84
CA MET A 142 -15.23 -26.87 18.88
C MET A 142 -15.43 -25.61 18.04
N ARG A 143 -15.01 -24.46 18.57
CA ARG A 143 -14.95 -23.20 17.81
C ARG A 143 -13.57 -23.02 17.24
N LEU A 144 -13.48 -23.02 15.91
CA LEU A 144 -12.23 -22.87 15.20
C LEU A 144 -12.12 -21.44 14.67
N SER A 145 -11.15 -20.70 15.18
CA SER A 145 -10.86 -19.34 14.71
C SER A 145 -9.71 -19.38 13.71
N PRO A 146 -9.82 -18.71 12.55
CA PRO A 146 -8.74 -18.59 11.58
C PRO A 146 -7.45 -18.04 12.19
N GLN A 147 -6.34 -18.48 11.62
CA GLN A 147 -5.01 -17.98 11.96
C GLN A 147 -4.45 -17.07 10.90
N TYR A 148 -3.69 -16.09 11.37
CA TYR A 148 -3.13 -15.03 10.54
C TYR A 148 -4.08 -14.44 9.51
N PRO A 149 -5.38 -14.25 9.82
CA PRO A 149 -6.30 -13.92 8.79
C PRO A 149 -6.02 -12.51 8.30
N LEU A 150 -6.09 -12.37 6.99
CA LEU A 150 -6.09 -11.09 6.33
C LEU A 150 -7.49 -10.48 6.45
N VAL A 151 -7.56 -9.17 6.22
CA VAL A 151 -8.80 -8.45 6.02
C VAL A 151 -8.74 -7.71 4.69
N ALA A 152 -9.79 -7.87 3.88
CA ALA A 152 -10.00 -7.10 2.66
C ALA A 152 -10.71 -5.79 3.01
N LEU A 153 -10.09 -4.67 2.65
CA LEU A 153 -10.57 -3.34 2.93
C LEU A 153 -10.53 -2.48 1.67
N GLY A 154 -11.50 -1.57 1.56
CA GLY A 154 -11.40 -0.44 0.67
C GLY A 154 -11.95 0.83 1.29
N GLY A 155 -11.43 1.96 0.85
CA GLY A 155 -11.78 3.24 1.44
C GLY A 155 -11.03 4.43 0.88
N VAL A 156 -11.32 5.61 1.42
CA VAL A 156 -10.77 6.88 0.93
C VAL A 156 -9.54 7.26 1.73
N LEU A 157 -8.42 7.49 1.05
CA LEU A 157 -7.19 8.00 1.62
C LEU A 157 -7.39 9.42 2.16
N LEU A 158 -7.11 9.65 3.44
CA LEU A 158 -7.27 10.95 4.09
C LEU A 158 -5.96 11.70 4.26
N LYS A 159 -4.91 10.96 4.61
CA LYS A 159 -3.62 11.52 5.00
C LYS A 159 -2.52 10.51 4.74
N ILE A 160 -1.34 11.02 4.38
CA ILE A 160 -0.13 10.23 4.17
C ILE A 160 0.94 10.76 5.13
N ASP A 161 1.36 9.93 6.07
CA ASP A 161 2.49 10.19 6.97
C ASP A 161 3.68 9.37 6.48
N ALA A 162 4.61 10.01 5.77
CA ALA A 162 5.80 9.34 5.23
C ALA A 162 6.77 8.93 6.36
N ALA A 163 7.41 7.76 6.24
CA ALA A 163 8.37 7.28 7.24
C ALA A 163 9.61 8.17 7.37
N THR A 164 9.94 8.92 6.31
CA THR A 164 10.99 9.94 6.32
C THR A 164 10.40 11.33 6.24
N ALA A 165 10.62 12.15 7.27
CA ALA A 165 10.38 13.59 7.18
C ALA A 165 11.26 14.15 6.05
N ARG A 166 10.65 14.73 5.01
CA ARG A 166 11.42 15.56 4.07
C ARG A 166 11.99 16.72 4.87
N GLU A 167 13.32 16.78 4.97
CA GLU A 167 14.02 17.98 5.42
C GLU A 167 13.74 19.06 4.37
N VAL A 168 12.76 19.92 4.65
CA VAL A 168 12.44 21.04 3.78
C VAL A 168 13.58 22.05 3.96
N LEU A 169 14.59 21.99 3.09
CA LEU A 169 15.58 23.05 2.98
C LEU A 169 14.81 24.36 2.76
N PRO A 170 14.93 25.36 3.65
CA PRO A 170 14.17 26.58 3.54
C PRO A 170 14.71 27.40 2.38
N THR A 171 14.15 27.23 1.18
CA THR A 171 14.27 28.25 0.13
C THR A 171 13.32 29.39 0.45
N PRO A 172 13.82 30.63 0.53
CA PRO A 172 12.95 31.77 0.78
C PRO A 172 12.18 32.12 -0.49
N LEU A 173 10.87 32.34 -0.30
CA LEU A 173 9.95 33.17 -1.09
C LEU A 173 9.09 32.48 -2.18
N ILE A 174 7.83 32.28 -1.76
CA ILE A 174 6.52 32.36 -2.45
C ILE A 174 5.77 31.01 -2.53
N LYS A 175 4.72 30.91 -1.68
CA LYS A 175 3.74 29.82 -1.51
C LYS A 175 2.93 29.65 -2.81
N VAL A 176 2.50 28.45 -3.21
CA VAL A 176 1.58 27.54 -2.50
C VAL A 176 1.98 26.12 -2.93
N GLN A 177 2.24 25.19 -1.98
CA GLN A 177 2.16 23.76 -2.35
C GLN A 177 0.72 23.55 -2.81
N SER A 178 0.51 23.44 -4.12
CA SER A 178 -0.75 22.96 -4.66
C SER A 178 -1.02 21.63 -3.95
N LYS A 179 -2.27 21.35 -3.56
CA LYS A 179 -2.63 20.02 -3.06
C LYS A 179 -2.36 18.92 -4.11
N GLU A 180 -2.05 19.31 -5.34
CA GLU A 180 -1.82 18.47 -6.50
C GLU A 180 -0.36 18.00 -6.64
N ASP A 181 0.62 18.62 -5.96
CA ASP A 181 2.05 18.23 -6.06
C ASP A 181 2.55 17.37 -4.87
N TYR A 182 1.69 17.04 -3.90
CA TYR A 182 2.09 16.25 -2.73
C TYR A 182 1.87 14.75 -2.96
N ALA A 183 2.84 14.13 -3.62
CA ALA A 183 3.02 12.67 -3.66
C ALA A 183 4.31 12.31 -2.89
N PRO A 184 4.22 11.97 -1.59
CA PRO A 184 5.40 11.51 -0.84
C PRO A 184 5.88 10.17 -1.39
N ASP A 185 7.20 9.96 -1.39
CA ASP A 185 7.80 8.68 -1.75
C ASP A 185 7.52 7.65 -0.63
N CYS A 186 6.71 6.65 -0.96
CA CYS A 186 6.30 5.59 -0.06
C CYS A 186 7.03 4.26 -0.31
N SER A 187 8.09 4.25 -1.14
CA SER A 187 8.91 3.05 -1.39
C SER A 187 9.55 2.51 -0.10
N LYS A 188 9.95 3.41 0.81
CA LYS A 188 10.53 3.05 2.12
C LYS A 188 9.50 2.87 3.23
N GLY A 189 8.22 2.99 2.91
CA GLY A 189 7.14 2.87 3.88
C GLY A 189 6.43 4.19 4.15
N CYS A 190 5.11 4.13 4.20
CA CYS A 190 4.23 5.21 4.62
C CYS A 190 3.16 4.68 5.57
N LEU A 191 2.71 5.54 6.48
CA LEU A 191 1.52 5.31 7.28
C LEU A 191 0.36 6.11 6.69
N LEU A 192 -0.58 5.42 6.05
CA LEU A 192 -1.77 6.02 5.46
C LEU A 192 -2.89 6.04 6.48
N SER A 193 -3.62 7.15 6.59
CA SER A 193 -4.92 7.18 7.27
C SER A 193 -6.02 6.98 6.23
N VAL A 194 -6.73 5.86 6.28
CA VAL A 194 -7.79 5.51 5.32
C VAL A 194 -9.13 5.44 6.04
N ARG A 195 -10.15 6.05 5.44
CA ARG A 195 -11.53 5.97 5.92
C ARG A 195 -12.25 4.84 5.20
N ILE A 196 -12.67 3.83 5.94
CA ILE A 196 -13.33 2.63 5.38
C ILE A 196 -14.85 2.65 5.57
N THR A 197 -15.36 3.48 6.48
CA THR A 197 -16.79 3.85 6.59
C THR A 197 -16.88 5.30 7.08
N PRO A 198 -18.06 5.96 7.07
CA PRO A 198 -18.18 7.34 7.57
C PRO A 198 -17.63 7.57 8.99
N GLU A 199 -17.70 6.54 9.85
CA GLU A 199 -17.33 6.62 11.26
C GLU A 199 -15.98 5.95 11.58
N VAL A 200 -15.44 5.13 10.67
CA VAL A 200 -14.31 4.24 10.94
C VAL A 200 -13.11 4.58 10.07
N LYS A 201 -11.96 4.74 10.72
CA LYS A 201 -10.67 4.99 10.08
C LYS A 201 -9.69 3.90 10.47
N VAL A 202 -8.87 3.45 9.54
CA VAL A 202 -7.75 2.56 9.77
C VAL A 202 -6.44 3.29 9.45
N ARG A 203 -5.34 2.79 9.99
CA ARG A 203 -3.99 3.19 9.58
C ARG A 203 -3.36 2.04 8.81
N LEU A 204 -2.93 2.26 7.58
CA LEU A 204 -2.27 1.25 6.77
C LEU A 204 -0.79 1.56 6.69
N MET A 205 0.05 0.63 7.11
CA MET A 205 1.48 0.63 6.81
C MET A 205 1.64 0.04 5.40
N VAL A 206 2.09 0.86 4.47
CA VAL A 206 2.22 0.48 3.05
C VAL A 206 3.65 0.70 2.57
N HIS A 207 4.12 -0.18 1.69
CA HIS A 207 5.27 0.05 0.83
C HIS A 207 4.74 0.10 -0.60
N THR A 208 4.91 1.23 -1.28
CA THR A 208 4.30 1.43 -2.60
C THR A 208 5.11 2.39 -3.45
N THR A 209 5.17 2.11 -4.75
CA THR A 209 5.77 3.00 -5.76
C THR A 209 4.72 3.91 -6.40
N LEU A 210 3.43 3.69 -6.12
CA LEU A 210 2.33 4.51 -6.64
C LEU A 210 2.37 5.93 -6.05
N ALA A 211 2.08 6.91 -6.91
CA ALA A 211 1.90 8.30 -6.50
C ALA A 211 0.54 8.47 -5.77
N LEU A 212 0.58 8.52 -4.44
CA LEU A 212 -0.61 8.62 -3.61
C LEU A 212 -1.02 10.07 -3.34
N HIS A 213 -2.33 10.32 -3.37
CA HIS A 213 -2.93 11.62 -3.06
C HIS A 213 -4.14 11.45 -2.14
N PRO A 214 -4.34 12.34 -1.14
CA PRO A 214 -5.57 12.36 -0.36
C PRO A 214 -6.81 12.47 -1.27
N GLY A 215 -7.82 11.65 -1.02
CA GLY A 215 -9.01 11.49 -1.86
C GLY A 215 -8.96 10.29 -2.80
N ALA A 216 -7.78 9.68 -3.00
CA ALA A 216 -7.68 8.42 -3.73
C ALA A 216 -8.46 7.32 -3.02
N TRP A 217 -9.08 6.44 -3.80
CA TRP A 217 -9.67 5.22 -3.29
C TRP A 217 -8.61 4.12 -3.25
N ILE A 218 -8.51 3.47 -2.10
CA ILE A 218 -7.56 2.40 -1.85
C ILE A 218 -8.33 1.09 -1.73
N TRP A 219 -7.80 0.03 -2.32
CA TRP A 219 -8.13 -1.36 -1.98
C TRP A 219 -6.87 -2.05 -1.50
N THR A 220 -7.01 -2.90 -0.48
CA THR A 220 -5.89 -3.64 0.05
C THR A 220 -6.35 -4.88 0.80
N GLN A 221 -5.51 -5.91 0.79
CA GLN A 221 -5.55 -6.93 1.83
C GLN A 221 -4.60 -6.50 2.96
N ALA A 222 -4.96 -6.72 4.20
CA ALA A 222 -4.12 -6.30 5.30
C ALA A 222 -4.15 -7.30 6.43
N ARG A 223 -3.02 -7.47 7.10
CA ARG A 223 -2.93 -8.38 8.23
C ARG A 223 -3.64 -7.80 9.44
N LEU A 224 -4.57 -8.57 10.01
CA LEU A 224 -5.27 -8.19 11.24
C LEU A 224 -4.37 -8.19 12.48
N ALA A 225 -4.79 -7.42 13.48
CA ALA A 225 -4.14 -7.43 14.78
C ALA A 225 -4.21 -8.83 15.43
N ARG A 226 -3.10 -9.20 16.04
CA ARG A 226 -2.82 -10.53 16.58
C ARG A 226 -3.05 -10.53 18.08
N LYS A 227 -3.61 -11.62 18.62
CA LYS A 227 -3.59 -11.87 20.07
C LYS A 227 -2.21 -12.38 20.46
N GLU A 228 -1.48 -11.64 21.28
CA GLU A 228 -0.18 -12.10 21.78
C GLU A 228 -0.35 -13.25 22.79
N ILE A 229 0.42 -14.32 22.60
CA ILE A 229 0.48 -15.46 23.51
C ILE A 229 1.90 -15.53 24.09
N SER A 230 2.01 -15.53 25.42
CA SER A 230 3.30 -15.60 26.10
C SER A 230 4.03 -16.90 25.76
N GLY A 231 5.32 -16.79 25.43
CA GLY A 231 6.13 -17.93 24.99
C GLY A 231 5.84 -18.39 23.56
N PHE A 232 4.95 -17.70 22.83
CA PHE A 232 4.51 -18.15 21.52
C PHE A 232 4.20 -17.01 20.54
N SER A 233 5.26 -16.41 20.00
CA SER A 233 5.19 -15.23 19.10
C SER A 233 4.77 -15.56 17.66
N GLN A 234 4.84 -16.83 17.28
CA GLN A 234 4.67 -17.32 15.91
C GLN A 234 3.28 -17.91 15.62
N TYR A 235 2.31 -17.76 16.52
CA TYR A 235 0.99 -18.37 16.27
C TYR A 235 -0.17 -17.68 17.01
N PRO A 236 -0.67 -16.57 16.48
CA PRO A 236 -1.78 -15.86 17.04
C PRO A 236 -3.06 -16.17 16.28
N TYR A 237 -4.08 -16.44 17.08
CA TYR A 237 -5.45 -16.15 16.69
C TYR A 237 -5.61 -14.66 16.40
N ALA A 238 -6.48 -14.33 15.44
CA ALA A 238 -7.01 -12.96 15.37
C ALA A 238 -7.66 -12.62 16.71
N ASP A 239 -7.41 -11.41 17.21
CA ASP A 239 -8.07 -10.96 18.43
C ASP A 239 -9.58 -10.81 18.15
N PRO A 240 -10.46 -11.61 18.76
CA PRO A 240 -11.90 -11.50 18.52
C PRO A 240 -12.49 -10.18 19.01
N ASN A 241 -11.77 -9.44 19.86
CA ASN A 241 -12.19 -8.14 20.39
C ASN A 241 -11.51 -6.96 19.67
N ALA A 242 -10.64 -7.22 18.70
CA ALA A 242 -9.99 -6.18 17.93
C ALA A 242 -11.01 -5.36 17.13
N SER A 243 -10.96 -4.04 17.30
CA SER A 243 -11.75 -3.09 16.51
C SER A 243 -10.90 -2.51 15.39
N LEU A 244 -11.43 -2.48 14.17
CA LEU A 244 -10.75 -1.83 13.04
C LEU A 244 -10.57 -0.33 13.25
N ASN A 245 -11.38 0.32 14.09
CA ASN A 245 -11.30 1.76 14.26
C ASN A 245 -10.00 2.17 14.98
N GLY A 246 -9.15 2.93 14.28
CA GLY A 246 -7.83 3.37 14.72
C GLY A 246 -6.75 2.28 14.62
N MET A 247 -7.11 1.07 14.15
CA MET A 247 -6.16 -0.05 14.05
C MET A 247 -5.06 0.27 13.04
N THR A 248 -3.83 -0.10 13.38
CA THR A 248 -2.71 -0.08 12.45
C THR A 248 -2.55 -1.46 11.84
N LEU A 249 -2.69 -1.55 10.54
CA LEU A 249 -2.64 -2.79 9.77
C LEU A 249 -1.46 -2.71 8.80
N GLN A 250 -0.78 -3.84 8.60
CA GLN A 250 0.24 -3.95 7.56
C GLN A 250 -0.45 -4.38 6.27
N ALA A 251 -0.40 -3.53 5.26
CA ALA A 251 -1.00 -3.78 3.97
C ALA A 251 -0.11 -4.73 3.14
N CYS A 252 -0.78 -5.58 2.37
CA CYS A 252 -0.25 -6.32 1.25
C CYS A 252 -1.24 -6.19 0.09
N ASP A 253 -0.86 -6.57 -1.13
CA ASP A 253 -1.78 -6.55 -2.29
C ASP A 253 -2.53 -5.20 -2.39
N PHE A 254 -1.77 -4.15 -2.70
CA PHE A 254 -2.21 -2.77 -2.57
C PHE A 254 -2.60 -2.16 -3.92
N GLN A 255 -3.70 -1.43 -3.95
CA GLN A 255 -4.21 -0.78 -5.15
C GLN A 255 -4.75 0.60 -4.82
N ALA A 256 -4.49 1.57 -5.71
CA ALA A 256 -5.01 2.93 -5.61
C ALA A 256 -5.66 3.35 -6.93
N ASN A 257 -6.90 3.85 -6.89
CA ASN A 257 -7.66 4.31 -8.05
C ASN A 257 -7.64 3.32 -9.23
N ASP A 258 -7.94 2.04 -8.96
CA ASP A 258 -7.91 0.93 -9.90
C ASP A 258 -6.54 0.61 -10.51
N THR A 259 -5.45 1.22 -10.01
CA THR A 259 -4.08 0.84 -10.38
C THR A 259 -3.49 -0.06 -9.29
N HIS A 260 -3.31 -1.34 -9.61
CA HIS A 260 -2.63 -2.30 -8.75
C HIS A 260 -1.14 -1.96 -8.65
N ASP A 261 -0.57 -2.10 -7.45
CA ASP A 261 0.86 -1.93 -7.22
C ASP A 261 1.56 -3.29 -7.20
N ASP A 262 2.17 -3.65 -8.33
CA ASP A 262 2.92 -4.89 -8.49
C ASP A 262 4.22 -4.91 -7.64
N ASP A 263 4.69 -3.75 -7.15
CA ASP A 263 5.86 -3.62 -6.28
C ASP A 263 5.48 -3.55 -4.79
N SER A 264 4.19 -3.61 -4.46
CA SER A 264 3.75 -3.67 -3.07
C SER A 264 4.13 -5.00 -2.41
N ALA A 265 4.24 -5.01 -1.08
CA ALA A 265 4.58 -6.22 -0.34
C ALA A 265 3.56 -7.33 -0.64
N ALA A 266 4.05 -8.53 -1.00
CA ALA A 266 3.20 -9.70 -1.12
C ALA A 266 2.66 -10.07 0.27
N CYS A 267 1.49 -10.69 0.34
CA CYS A 267 0.93 -11.08 1.63
C CYS A 267 1.78 -12.16 2.32
N SER A 268 2.49 -12.97 1.54
CA SER A 268 3.51 -13.93 2.00
C SER A 268 4.74 -13.23 2.62
N ASP A 269 5.00 -11.96 2.33
CA ASP A 269 6.16 -11.26 2.89
C ASP A 269 5.86 -10.65 4.27
N LEU A 270 4.63 -10.81 4.77
CA LEU A 270 4.20 -10.23 6.04
C LEU A 270 4.68 -11.08 7.23
N ASP A 271 5.54 -10.50 8.07
CA ASP A 271 6.07 -11.20 9.23
C ASP A 271 5.17 -11.17 10.47
N PRO A 272 4.91 -12.31 11.13
CA PRO A 272 5.34 -13.64 10.73
C PRO A 272 4.43 -14.21 9.64
N ASN A 273 5.05 -14.90 8.69
CA ASN A 273 4.36 -15.52 7.56
C ASN A 273 4.11 -17.00 7.85
N THR A 274 2.84 -17.43 7.77
CA THR A 274 2.49 -18.85 7.67
C THR A 274 1.87 -19.21 6.33
N ILE A 275 1.64 -18.23 5.44
CA ILE A 275 0.97 -18.43 4.15
C ILE A 275 1.72 -19.43 3.29
N ASP A 276 3.06 -19.36 3.25
CA ASP A 276 3.88 -20.29 2.45
C ASP A 276 3.80 -21.72 2.98
N VAL A 277 3.76 -21.86 4.31
CA VAL A 277 3.70 -23.16 5.00
C VAL A 277 2.29 -23.76 4.89
N ASP A 278 1.29 -22.91 5.08
CA ASP A 278 -0.13 -23.28 5.08
C ASP A 278 -0.71 -23.40 3.65
N GLY A 279 0.05 -22.97 2.63
CA GLY A 279 -0.37 -22.94 1.22
C GLY A 279 -1.46 -21.92 0.93
N GLY A 280 -1.66 -20.92 1.78
CA GLY A 280 -2.72 -19.93 1.65
C GLY A 280 -3.03 -19.16 2.94
N SER A 281 -4.10 -18.37 2.89
CA SER A 281 -4.57 -17.59 4.04
C SER A 281 -6.09 -17.49 4.07
N TRP A 282 -6.62 -17.43 5.28
CA TRP A 282 -7.98 -16.96 5.50
C TRP A 282 -8.06 -15.45 5.28
N LEU A 283 -9.14 -15.01 4.64
CA LEU A 283 -9.45 -13.61 4.38
C LEU A 283 -10.85 -13.28 4.92
N PHE A 284 -10.92 -12.33 5.85
CA PHE A 284 -12.17 -11.70 6.24
C PHE A 284 -12.49 -10.55 5.29
N GLY A 285 -13.75 -10.42 4.91
CA GLY A 285 -14.17 -9.28 4.10
C GLY A 285 -15.67 -9.09 4.08
N VAL A 286 -16.10 -8.09 3.33
CA VAL A 286 -17.51 -7.82 3.06
C VAL A 286 -17.70 -7.80 1.54
N THR A 287 -18.73 -8.45 1.03
CA THR A 287 -19.07 -8.37 -0.39
C THR A 287 -19.55 -6.98 -0.78
N GLY A 288 -19.21 -6.56 -1.99
CA GLY A 288 -19.42 -5.22 -2.52
C GLY A 288 -18.15 -4.65 -3.16
N SER A 289 -18.32 -3.70 -4.08
CA SER A 289 -17.22 -3.09 -4.85
C SER A 289 -16.20 -2.31 -4.03
N SER A 290 -16.56 -1.91 -2.81
CA SER A 290 -15.65 -1.28 -1.85
C SER A 290 -14.78 -2.27 -1.07
N ALA A 291 -14.98 -3.58 -1.25
CA ALA A 291 -14.20 -4.62 -0.59
C ALA A 291 -14.10 -5.86 -1.51
N LEU A 292 -14.65 -7.02 -1.14
CA LEU A 292 -14.30 -8.30 -1.75
C LEU A 292 -14.59 -8.41 -3.26
N ASP A 293 -15.60 -7.72 -3.77
CA ASP A 293 -15.97 -7.84 -5.19
C ASP A 293 -14.90 -7.20 -6.10
N HIS A 294 -14.05 -6.33 -5.55
CA HIS A 294 -12.94 -5.72 -6.27
C HIS A 294 -11.98 -6.77 -6.86
N TRP A 295 -11.67 -7.82 -6.11
CA TRP A 295 -10.77 -8.90 -6.53
C TRP A 295 -11.44 -9.90 -7.49
N ASN A 296 -12.73 -9.76 -7.78
CA ASN A 296 -13.48 -10.61 -8.71
C ASN A 296 -13.36 -12.13 -8.41
N TYR A 297 -13.31 -12.49 -7.13
CA TYR A 297 -13.30 -13.90 -6.73
C TYR A 297 -14.54 -14.63 -7.27
N LYS A 298 -14.37 -15.88 -7.70
CA LYS A 298 -15.43 -16.68 -8.35
C LYS A 298 -16.43 -17.27 -7.35
N PHE A 299 -16.97 -16.45 -6.45
CA PHE A 299 -18.08 -16.78 -5.58
C PHE A 299 -19.11 -15.65 -5.55
N HIS A 300 -20.35 -15.96 -5.21
CA HIS A 300 -21.45 -15.00 -5.21
C HIS A 300 -22.11 -14.94 -3.84
N ALA A 301 -22.21 -13.75 -3.26
CA ALA A 301 -23.07 -13.48 -2.12
C ALA A 301 -23.70 -12.09 -2.29
N PRO A 302 -24.87 -11.79 -1.68
CA PRO A 302 -25.46 -10.46 -1.74
C PRO A 302 -24.49 -9.39 -1.21
N PRO A 303 -24.47 -8.16 -1.76
CA PRO A 303 -23.64 -7.07 -1.24
C PRO A 303 -23.89 -6.80 0.26
N GLY A 304 -22.84 -6.44 1.00
CA GLY A 304 -22.91 -6.23 2.44
C GLY A 304 -22.87 -7.53 3.26
N THR A 305 -22.54 -8.67 2.65
CA THR A 305 -22.39 -9.94 3.36
C THR A 305 -20.98 -10.06 3.92
N GLN A 306 -20.86 -10.27 5.23
CA GLN A 306 -19.58 -10.58 5.88
C GLN A 306 -19.16 -12.01 5.55
N ILE A 307 -17.99 -12.17 4.91
CA ILE A 307 -17.46 -13.43 4.42
C ILE A 307 -16.12 -13.75 5.09
N LEU A 308 -15.89 -15.03 5.31
CA LEU A 308 -14.60 -15.64 5.60
C LEU A 308 -14.33 -16.62 4.46
N VAL A 309 -13.23 -16.42 3.73
CA VAL A 309 -12.85 -17.26 2.58
C VAL A 309 -11.41 -17.72 2.72
N TRP A 310 -11.15 -18.95 2.32
CA TRP A 310 -9.78 -19.44 2.14
C TRP A 310 -9.27 -19.05 0.75
N LEU A 311 -8.10 -18.43 0.71
CA LEU A 311 -7.37 -18.16 -0.52
C LEU A 311 -6.11 -19.02 -0.55
N GLN A 312 -5.85 -19.66 -1.68
CA GLN A 312 -4.61 -20.41 -1.87
C GLN A 312 -3.51 -19.48 -2.33
N ASP A 313 -2.29 -19.70 -1.82
CA ASP A 313 -1.11 -19.04 -2.32
C ASP A 313 -0.55 -19.77 -3.54
N LYS A 314 -0.13 -18.98 -4.53
CA LYS A 314 0.63 -19.47 -5.68
C LYS A 314 1.75 -18.51 -6.01
N GLY A 315 2.86 -18.63 -5.28
CA GLY A 315 4.06 -17.84 -5.54
C GLY A 315 3.90 -16.39 -5.09
N GLY A 316 3.28 -16.18 -3.92
CA GLY A 316 3.05 -14.87 -3.31
C GLY A 316 1.73 -14.20 -3.72
N HIS A 317 0.96 -14.82 -4.63
CA HIS A 317 -0.35 -14.33 -5.06
C HIS A 317 -1.47 -15.19 -4.49
N LEU A 318 -2.33 -14.56 -3.67
CA LEU A 318 -3.50 -15.20 -3.07
C LEU A 318 -4.69 -15.17 -4.03
N SER A 319 -5.26 -16.34 -4.29
CA SER A 319 -6.41 -16.47 -5.18
C SER A 319 -7.40 -17.54 -4.71
N TYR A 320 -8.67 -17.30 -4.98
CA TYR A 320 -9.74 -18.25 -4.67
C TYR A 320 -9.85 -19.32 -5.76
N HIS A 321 -9.83 -20.59 -5.38
CA HIS A 321 -10.08 -21.72 -6.27
C HIS A 321 -11.48 -22.30 -6.03
N GLY A 322 -12.14 -22.73 -7.11
CA GLY A 322 -13.47 -23.32 -7.01
C GLY A 322 -13.46 -24.59 -6.15
N GLY A 323 -14.22 -24.57 -5.05
CA GLY A 323 -14.27 -25.66 -4.06
C GLY A 323 -13.58 -25.32 -2.74
N ASP A 324 -12.80 -24.24 -2.69
CA ASP A 324 -12.21 -23.76 -1.45
C ASP A 324 -13.31 -23.32 -0.45
N PRO A 325 -13.06 -23.45 0.87
CA PRO A 325 -14.03 -23.09 1.88
C PRO A 325 -14.41 -21.60 1.86
N ILE A 326 -15.73 -21.35 1.86
CA ILE A 326 -16.33 -20.02 2.06
C ILE A 326 -17.40 -20.12 3.13
N TYR A 327 -17.41 -19.13 4.01
CA TYR A 327 -18.38 -19.00 5.08
C TYR A 327 -18.96 -17.59 5.11
N ARG A 328 -20.23 -17.51 5.49
CA ARG A 328 -20.94 -16.27 5.79
C ARG A 328 -21.09 -16.11 7.29
N TYR A 329 -20.91 -14.90 7.78
CA TYR A 329 -21.16 -14.59 9.18
C TYR A 329 -22.66 -14.60 9.49
N ASP A 330 -23.07 -15.36 10.51
CA ASP A 330 -24.41 -15.34 11.06
C ASP A 330 -24.45 -14.47 12.34
N PRO A 331 -25.17 -13.33 12.32
CA PRO A 331 -25.25 -12.45 13.48
C PRO A 331 -26.00 -13.06 14.66
N ALA A 332 -26.89 -14.05 14.45
CA ALA A 332 -27.66 -14.68 15.52
C ALA A 332 -26.78 -15.60 16.38
N THR A 333 -26.00 -16.47 15.74
CA THR A 333 -25.09 -17.41 16.41
C THR A 333 -23.71 -16.81 16.70
N ARG A 334 -23.37 -15.70 16.04
CA ARG A 334 -22.03 -15.08 16.03
C ARG A 334 -20.94 -16.00 15.49
N LEU A 335 -21.29 -16.85 14.53
CA LEU A 335 -20.41 -17.83 13.92
C LEU A 335 -20.41 -17.68 12.41
N TYR A 336 -19.32 -18.14 11.79
CA TYR A 336 -19.24 -18.31 10.35
C TYR A 336 -19.85 -19.66 9.97
N VAL A 337 -20.90 -19.61 9.14
CA VAL A 337 -21.61 -20.78 8.62
C VAL A 337 -21.29 -20.95 7.13
N LYS A 338 -21.17 -22.20 6.66
CA LYS A 338 -20.79 -22.47 5.27
C LYS A 338 -21.77 -21.78 4.32
N LEU A 339 -21.24 -21.07 3.31
CA LEU A 339 -22.03 -20.37 2.30
C LEU A 339 -22.69 -21.36 1.32
#